data_AF-S3KJ98-F1
#
_entry.id   AF-S3KJ98-F1
#
_cell.length_a   1.000
_cell.length_b   1.000
_cell.length_c   1.000
_cell.angle_alpha   90.00
_cell.angle_beta   90.00
_cell.angle_gamma   90.00
#
_symmetry.space_group_name_H-M   'P 1'
#
loop_
_entity.id
_entity.type
_entity.pdbx_description
1 polymer ?
#
loop_
_entity_poly.entity_id
_entity_poly.type
_entity_poly.pdbx_seq_one_letter_code
_entity_poly.pdbx_strand_id
1 'polypeptide(L)'
;MIKSMTVTEAKYNLTKERIEQLKALNDEPVGTSDIPELTEVDFMQMYRPVKQPLSIRLDADVILWLKSYGKGYQSRINAILREAMNTEQNMHAL
;
A
#
# COMPACT_ATOMS: atom_id res chain seq x y z
N MET A 1 19.37 13.78 -9.59
CA MET A 1 19.38 12.91 -8.39
C MET A 1 18.68 13.66 -7.27
N ILE A 2 17.50 13.20 -6.82
CA ILE A 2 16.79 13.82 -5.70
C ILE A 2 17.36 13.20 -4.42
N LYS A 3 17.97 14.02 -3.56
CA LYS A 3 18.57 13.59 -2.29
C LYS A 3 17.44 13.42 -1.28
N SER A 4 17.01 12.19 -1.01
CA SER A 4 16.02 11.91 0.04
C SER A 4 16.69 12.07 1.40
N MET A 5 16.14 12.94 2.25
CA MET A 5 16.62 13.18 3.61
C MET A 5 15.60 12.62 4.61
N THR A 6 16.09 12.09 5.74
CA THR A 6 15.22 11.59 6.81
C THR A 6 14.54 12.74 7.56
N VAL A 7 13.35 12.51 8.13
CA VAL A 7 12.58 13.54 8.88
C VAL A 7 13.41 14.11 10.04
N THR A 8 14.25 13.28 10.65
CA THR A 8 15.19 13.67 11.70
C THR A 8 16.25 14.63 11.18
N GLU A 9 16.91 14.33 10.06
CA GLU A 9 17.90 15.23 9.44
C GLU A 9 17.29 16.56 8.98
N ALA A 10 16.05 16.53 8.47
CA ALA A 10 15.33 17.75 8.07
C ALA A 10 15.12 18.71 9.24
N LYS A 11 14.86 18.17 10.44
CA LYS A 11 14.70 18.95 11.67
C LYS A 11 15.99 19.65 12.10
N TYR A 12 17.16 19.07 11.81
CA TYR A 12 18.47 19.64 12.17
C TYR A 12 19.04 20.61 11.12
N ASN A 13 18.56 20.53 9.87
CA ASN A 13 19.01 21.40 8.78
C ASN A 13 18.10 22.63 8.53
N LEU A 14 17.05 22.80 9.32
CA LEU A 14 16.13 23.93 9.18
C LEU A 14 16.61 25.11 10.04
N THR A 15 16.93 26.23 9.41
CA THR A 15 17.31 27.46 10.12
C THR A 15 16.09 28.05 10.84
N LYS A 16 16.33 28.81 11.93
CA LYS A 16 15.26 29.49 12.69
C LYS A 16 14.42 30.42 11.79
N GLU A 17 15.09 31.13 10.89
CA GLU A 17 14.45 32.00 9.89
C GLU A 17 13.54 31.20 8.94
N ARG A 18 13.97 30.02 8.47
CA ARG A 18 13.15 29.17 7.61
C ARG A 18 11.91 28.65 8.34
N ILE A 19 12.04 28.35 9.63
CA ILE A 19 10.90 27.95 10.48
C ILE A 19 9.89 29.09 10.63
N GLU A 20 10.35 30.32 10.84
CA GLU A 20 9.47 31.50 10.94
C GLU A 20 8.75 31.79 9.62
N GLN A 21 9.45 31.69 8.48
CA GLN A 21 8.83 31.81 7.16
C GLN A 21 7.75 30.75 6.91
N LEU A 22 8.01 29.49 7.29
CA LEU A 22 7.03 28.41 7.13
C LEU A 22 5.82 28.59 8.04
N LYS A 23 6.00 29.14 9.25
CA LYS A 23 4.89 29.47 10.13
C LYS A 23 4.02 30.60 9.55
N ALA A 24 4.63 31.63 8.99
CA ALA A 24 3.92 32.72 8.33
C ALA A 24 3.17 32.26 7.07
N LEU A 25 3.74 31.29 6.32
CA LEU A 25 3.09 30.68 5.16
C LEU A 25 1.90 29.77 5.53
N ASN A 26 1.87 29.25 6.76
CA ASN A 26 0.80 28.38 7.24
C ASN A 26 -0.54 29.12 7.46
N ASP A 27 -0.52 30.46 7.46
CA ASP A 27 -1.72 31.29 7.55
C ASP A 27 -2.44 31.42 6.19
N GLU A 28 -1.83 30.99 5.09
CA GLU A 28 -2.45 30.94 3.76
C GLU A 28 -3.14 29.57 3.51
N PRO A 29 -4.39 29.54 3.03
CA PRO A 29 -5.06 28.28 2.72
C PRO A 29 -4.40 27.61 1.51
N VAL A 30 -4.04 26.34 1.66
CA VAL A 30 -3.50 25.53 0.56
C VAL A 30 -4.58 25.37 -0.51
N GLY A 31 -4.33 25.89 -1.71
CA GLY A 31 -5.21 25.72 -2.85
C GLY A 31 -5.21 24.27 -3.33
N THR A 32 -6.39 23.64 -3.36
CA THR A 32 -6.61 22.26 -3.83
C THR A 32 -7.54 22.20 -5.05
N SER A 33 -7.83 23.34 -5.69
CA SER A 33 -8.83 23.45 -6.78
C SER A 33 -8.48 22.64 -8.04
N ASP A 34 -7.20 22.30 -8.23
CA ASP A 34 -6.66 21.53 -9.34
C ASP A 34 -6.58 20.02 -9.08
N ILE A 35 -6.87 19.58 -7.84
CA ILE A 35 -6.74 18.18 -7.42
C ILE A 35 -8.14 17.65 -7.07
N PRO A 36 -8.60 16.56 -7.73
CA PRO A 36 -9.87 15.94 -7.38
C PRO A 36 -9.84 15.37 -5.96
N GLU A 37 -10.97 15.41 -5.27
CA GLU A 37 -11.09 14.77 -3.96
C GLU A 37 -10.88 13.26 -4.05
N LEU A 38 -10.18 12.71 -3.06
CA LEU A 38 -9.90 11.28 -3.01
C LEU A 38 -11.21 10.52 -2.72
N THR A 39 -11.67 9.72 -3.67
CA THR A 39 -12.86 8.88 -3.47
C THR A 39 -12.51 7.62 -2.68
N GLU A 40 -13.51 7.00 -2.03
CA GLU A 40 -13.32 5.70 -1.37
C GLU A 40 -12.83 4.61 -2.34
N VAL A 41 -13.27 4.69 -3.61
CA VAL A 41 -12.86 3.77 -4.67
C VAL A 41 -11.37 3.93 -4.97
N ASP A 42 -10.88 5.18 -5.06
CA ASP A 42 -9.46 5.47 -5.27
C ASP A 42 -8.60 4.99 -4.09
N PHE A 43 -9.11 5.17 -2.86
CA PHE A 43 -8.46 4.71 -1.65
C PHE A 43 -8.36 3.18 -1.61
N MET A 44 -9.44 2.47 -1.95
CA MET A 44 -9.48 1.00 -2.02
C MET A 44 -8.50 0.45 -3.06
N GLN A 45 -8.32 1.11 -4.20
CA GLN A 45 -7.34 0.70 -5.21
C GLN A 45 -5.89 0.84 -4.73
N MET A 46 -5.63 1.76 -3.80
CA MET A 46 -4.31 1.97 -3.20
C MET A 46 -4.01 0.98 -2.07
N TYR A 47 -5.03 0.35 -1.49
CA TYR A 47 -4.83 -0.63 -0.42
C TYR A 47 -3.94 -1.79 -0.89
N ARG A 48 -2.90 -2.06 -0.10
CA ARG A 48 -2.01 -3.22 -0.27
C ARG A 48 -2.02 -3.99 1.04
N PRO A 49 -2.65 -5.19 1.09
CA PRO A 49 -2.63 -6.01 2.30
C PRO A 49 -1.19 -6.28 2.75
N VAL A 50 -0.94 -6.13 4.05
CA VAL A 50 0.36 -6.49 4.65
C VAL A 50 0.52 -8.01 4.56
N LYS A 51 1.57 -8.46 3.87
CA LYS A 51 1.88 -9.89 3.77
C LYS A 51 2.50 -10.37 5.07
N GLN A 52 1.90 -11.39 5.69
CA GLN A 52 2.47 -12.06 6.85
C GLN A 52 3.24 -13.31 6.41
N PRO A 53 4.48 -13.52 6.88
CA PRO A 53 5.23 -14.74 6.58
C PRO A 53 4.59 -15.92 7.31
N LEU A 54 4.09 -16.90 6.56
CA LEU A 54 3.52 -18.14 7.08
C LEU A 54 4.16 -19.32 6.33
N SER A 55 4.60 -20.34 7.08
CA SER A 55 5.09 -21.58 6.52
C SER A 55 3.96 -22.61 6.48
N ILE A 56 3.53 -23.01 5.29
CA ILE A 56 2.49 -24.03 5.08
C ILE A 56 3.05 -25.17 4.23
N ARG A 57 2.49 -26.37 4.40
CA ARG A 57 2.72 -27.50 3.50
C ARG A 57 1.56 -27.58 2.52
N LEU A 58 1.88 -27.76 1.25
CA LEU A 58 0.93 -27.99 0.16
C LEU A 58 1.30 -29.29 -0.52
N ASP A 59 0.31 -29.96 -1.12
CA ASP A 59 0.53 -31.20 -1.84
C ASP A 59 1.43 -30.99 -3.06
N ALA A 60 2.18 -32.04 -3.42
CA ALA A 60 3.22 -31.96 -4.43
C ALA A 60 2.66 -31.68 -5.84
N ASP A 61 1.50 -32.24 -6.15
CA ASP A 61 0.74 -32.03 -7.39
C ASP A 61 0.21 -30.60 -7.51
N VAL A 62 -0.31 -30.02 -6.41
CA VAL A 62 -0.73 -28.62 -6.34
C VAL A 62 0.45 -27.68 -6.60
N ILE A 63 1.61 -27.97 -5.99
CA ILE A 63 2.82 -27.18 -6.22
C ILE A 63 3.28 -27.30 -7.69
N LEU A 64 3.23 -28.51 -8.26
CA LEU A 64 3.62 -28.75 -9.65
C LEU A 64 2.69 -28.00 -10.61
N TRP A 65 1.38 -28.07 -10.39
CA TRP A 65 0.37 -27.34 -11.15
C TRP A 65 0.59 -25.83 -11.06
N LEU A 66 0.81 -25.27 -9.87
CA LEU A 66 1.05 -23.84 -9.69
C LEU A 66 2.35 -23.37 -10.36
N LYS A 67 3.40 -24.20 -10.34
CA LYS A 67 4.67 -23.93 -11.02
C LYS A 67 4.57 -24.03 -12.54
N SER A 68 3.61 -24.79 -13.08
CA SER A 68 3.40 -24.90 -14.53
C SER A 68 3.08 -23.57 -15.21
N TYR A 69 2.52 -22.61 -14.45
CA TYR A 69 2.23 -21.25 -14.91
C TYR A 69 3.45 -20.31 -14.90
N GLY A 70 4.64 -20.79 -14.53
CA GLY A 70 5.89 -20.04 -14.53
C GLY A 70 6.18 -19.29 -13.23
N LYS A 71 6.91 -18.17 -13.34
CA LYS A 71 7.34 -17.36 -12.19
C LYS A 71 6.11 -16.73 -11.51
N GLY A 72 6.12 -16.65 -10.19
CA GLY A 72 5.06 -15.99 -9.41
C GLY A 72 4.01 -16.92 -8.79
N TYR A 73 4.26 -18.23 -8.75
CA TYR A 73 3.35 -19.20 -8.14
C TYR A 73 2.96 -18.86 -6.68
N GLN A 74 3.87 -18.26 -5.89
CA GLN A 74 3.57 -17.78 -4.53
C GLN A 74 2.51 -16.66 -4.51
N SER A 75 2.60 -15.69 -5.43
CA SER A 75 1.58 -14.65 -5.56
C SER A 75 0.24 -15.24 -6.01
N ARG A 76 0.28 -16.27 -6.87
CA ARG A 76 -0.91 -16.99 -7.34
C ARG A 76 -1.61 -17.74 -6.21
N ILE A 77 -0.87 -18.38 -5.31
CA ILE A 77 -1.43 -19.01 -4.10
C ILE A 77 -2.28 -17.98 -3.32
N ASN A 78 -1.70 -16.80 -3.05
CA ASN A 78 -2.41 -15.76 -2.30
C ASN A 78 -3.64 -15.21 -3.04
N ALA A 79 -3.62 -15.16 -4.38
CA ALA A 79 -4.77 -14.75 -5.17
C ALA A 79 -5.93 -15.76 -5.08
N ILE A 80 -5.63 -17.06 -5.23
CA ILE A 80 -6.62 -18.15 -5.11
C ILE A 80 -7.25 -18.15 -3.72
N LEU A 81 -6.44 -18.04 -2.66
CA LEU A 81 -6.95 -18.00 -1.28
C LEU A 81 -7.86 -16.78 -1.03
N ARG A 82 -7.55 -15.63 -1.64
CA ARG A 82 -8.38 -14.42 -1.53
C ARG A 82 -9.73 -14.58 -2.24
N GLU A 83 -9.74 -15.18 -3.41
CA GLU A 83 -10.96 -15.46 -4.16
C GLU A 83 -11.87 -16.44 -3.39
N ALA A 84 -11.29 -17.51 -2.84
CA ALA A 84 -12.01 -18.46 -1.99
C ALA A 84 -12.60 -17.77 -0.75
N MET A 85 -11.81 -16.97 -0.04
CA MET A 85 -12.27 -16.20 1.13
C MET A 85 -13.44 -15.27 0.81
N ASN A 86 -13.34 -14.49 -0.28
CA ASN A 86 -14.40 -13.58 -0.70
C ASN A 86 -15.68 -14.34 -1.08
N THR A 87 -15.54 -15.50 -1.72
CA THR A 87 -16.67 -16.36 -2.11
C THR A 87 -17.41 -16.86 -0.88
N GLU A 88 -16.69 -17.36 0.14
CA GLU A 88 -17.30 -17.78 1.39
C GLU A 88 -17.97 -16.64 2.17
N GLN A 89 -17.33 -15.47 2.24
CA GLN A 89 -17.92 -14.30 2.90
C GLN A 89 -19.25 -13.88 2.26
N ASN A 90 -19.32 -13.89 0.93
CA ASN A 90 -20.55 -13.56 0.21
C ASN A 90 -21.65 -14.60 0.42
N MET A 91 -21.29 -15.89 0.57
CA MET A 91 -22.24 -16.97 0.86
C MET A 91 -22.83 -16.89 2.27
N HIS A 92 -22.02 -16.48 3.26
CA HIS A 92 -22.48 -16.32 4.64
C HIS A 92 -23.20 -15.00 4.92
N ALA A 93 -23.16 -14.06 3.97
CA ALA A 93 -23.88 -12.78 4.04
C ALA A 93 -25.31 -12.86 3.44
N LEU A 94 -25.71 -14.02 2.92
CA LEU A 94 -27.06 -14.35 2.42
C LEU A 94 -27.84 -15.19 3.44
#